data_AF-A0A1E3PTQ5-F1
#
_entry.id   AF-A0A1E3PTQ5-F1
#
_cell.length_a   1.000
_cell.length_b   1.000
_cell.length_c   1.000
_cell.angle_alpha   90.00
_cell.angle_beta   90.00
_cell.angle_gamma   90.00
#
_symmetry.space_group_name_H-M   'P 1'
#
loop_
_entity.id
_entity.type
_entity.pdbx_description
1 polymer ?
#
loop_
_entity_poly.entity_id
_entity_poly.type
_entity_poly.pdbx_seq_one_letter_code
_entity_poly.pdbx_strand_id
1 'polypeptide(L)'
;MNRVILSTLWDKTPGRNNRVGRPQINGNQQIINNSISIVNNSTPFNALRLEQLNELPCLLSSQSLDSRGRPQRSMRVIIDGTPRKINFRAYHITWMAANGPILPDHPPQYSHRCHQPLCVEPTHGVWESDVDNKDRNRCSAQSHIFFQDYMIVLCPHTPCCLTPLILTTSDSRVVPLHNPQQ
;
A
#
# COMPACT_ATOMS: atom_id res chain seq x y z
N MET A 1 -2.15 -18.40 -4.69
CA MET A 1 -0.82 -18.10 -4.10
C MET A 1 -0.54 -19.16 -3.05
N ASN A 2 0.61 -19.82 -3.09
CA ASN A 2 1.03 -20.70 -1.99
C ASN A 2 1.04 -19.86 -0.70
N ARG A 3 0.25 -20.28 0.30
CA ARG A 3 0.21 -19.70 1.65
C ARG A 3 1.54 -19.96 2.33
N VAL A 4 2.58 -19.26 1.89
CA VAL A 4 3.81 -19.14 2.66
C VAL A 4 3.41 -18.40 3.92
N ILE A 5 3.46 -19.09 5.06
CA ILE A 5 3.21 -18.51 6.36
C ILE A 5 4.28 -17.44 6.60
N LEU A 6 3.97 -16.16 6.34
CA LEU A 6 4.93 -15.06 6.41
C LEU A 6 5.36 -14.74 7.85
N SER A 7 4.66 -15.26 8.86
CA SER A 7 5.15 -15.22 10.25
C SER A 7 6.48 -15.96 10.43
N THR A 8 6.80 -16.94 9.57
CA THR A 8 8.10 -17.62 9.60
C THR A 8 9.29 -16.73 9.21
N LEU A 9 9.04 -15.56 8.60
CA LEU A 9 10.06 -14.56 8.32
C LEU A 9 10.44 -13.74 9.56
N TRP A 10 9.50 -13.59 10.48
CA TRP A 10 9.61 -12.65 11.58
C TRP A 10 10.44 -13.23 12.72
N ASP A 11 10.24 -14.51 13.05
CA ASP A 11 10.79 -15.12 14.27
C ASP A 11 12.01 -16.02 14.05
N LYS A 12 12.43 -16.27 12.81
CA LYS A 12 13.57 -17.16 12.57
C LYS A 12 14.89 -16.44 12.82
N THR A 13 15.41 -16.69 14.03
CA THR A 13 16.82 -16.55 14.42
C THR A 13 17.72 -17.14 13.34
N PRO A 14 18.93 -16.59 13.11
CA PRO A 14 19.80 -17.05 12.04
C PRO A 14 20.11 -18.54 12.19
N GLY A 15 19.66 -19.35 11.23
CA GLY A 15 20.04 -20.76 11.15
C GLY A 15 21.54 -20.87 10.87
N ARG A 16 22.25 -21.63 11.71
CA ARG A 16 23.69 -21.96 11.60
C ARG A 16 24.04 -22.31 10.15
N ASN A 17 24.70 -21.41 9.44
CA ASN A 17 25.39 -21.72 8.20
C ASN A 17 26.86 -21.36 8.35
N ASN A 18 27.71 -22.38 8.33
CA ASN A 18 29.17 -22.35 8.52
C ASN A 18 29.95 -21.65 7.38
N ARG A 19 29.37 -20.66 6.68
CA ARG A 19 30.10 -19.87 5.68
C ARG A 19 30.52 -18.53 6.30
N VAL A 20 31.76 -18.53 6.74
CA VAL A 20 32.51 -17.42 7.31
C VAL A 20 32.36 -16.15 6.44
N GLY A 21 31.92 -15.04 7.03
CA GLY A 21 32.23 -13.70 6.53
C GLY A 21 31.08 -12.76 6.14
N ARG A 22 29.80 -13.18 6.13
CA ARG A 22 28.68 -12.24 5.97
C ARG A 22 27.74 -12.28 7.18
N PRO A 23 27.45 -11.13 7.83
CA PRO A 23 26.47 -11.08 8.91
C PRO A 23 25.14 -11.64 8.42
N GLN A 24 24.58 -12.62 9.14
CA GLN A 24 23.22 -13.08 8.87
C GLN A 24 22.23 -12.02 9.37
N ILE A 25 21.59 -11.33 8.42
CA ILE A 25 20.52 -10.38 8.71
C ILE A 25 19.26 -11.21 9.01
N ASN A 26 18.64 -11.03 10.17
CA ASN A 26 17.36 -11.68 10.48
C ASN A 26 16.27 -11.18 9.51
N GLY A 27 15.20 -11.96 9.31
CA GLY A 27 14.20 -11.66 8.28
C GLY A 27 13.54 -10.29 8.46
N ASN A 28 13.28 -9.89 9.72
CA ASN A 28 12.73 -8.57 10.04
C ASN A 28 13.68 -7.42 9.60
N GLN A 29 14.96 -7.49 9.95
CA GLN A 29 15.94 -6.48 9.53
C GLN A 29 16.09 -6.45 8.00
N GLN A 30 15.93 -7.58 7.31
CA GLN A 30 15.88 -7.59 5.85
C GLN A 30 14.65 -6.86 5.31
N ILE A 31 13.47 -7.04 5.92
CA ILE A 31 12.24 -6.31 5.57
C ILE A 31 12.43 -4.81 5.78
N ILE A 32 12.95 -4.40 6.95
CA ILE A 32 13.20 -2.99 7.28
C ILE A 32 14.19 -2.36 6.29
N ASN A 33 15.35 -3.00 6.05
CA ASN A 33 16.35 -2.51 5.10
C ASN A 33 15.79 -2.39 3.67
N ASN A 34 14.99 -3.38 3.26
CA ASN A 34 14.35 -3.34 1.95
C ASN A 34 13.29 -2.24 1.87
N SER A 35 12.51 -2.02 2.94
CA SER A 35 11.50 -0.96 3.03
C SER A 35 12.14 0.42 2.91
N ILE A 36 13.18 0.70 3.70
CA ILE A 36 13.95 1.96 3.62
C ILE A 36 14.46 2.19 2.19
N SER A 37 15.05 1.16 1.59
CA SER A 37 15.54 1.24 0.22
C SER A 37 14.42 1.41 -0.83
N ILE A 38 13.21 0.90 -0.59
CA ILE A 38 12.04 1.15 -1.46
C ILE A 38 11.61 2.61 -1.34
N VAL A 39 11.43 3.10 -0.11
CA VAL A 39 10.99 4.48 0.19
C VAL A 39 11.97 5.50 -0.38
N ASN A 40 13.28 5.32 -0.16
CA ASN A 40 14.31 6.23 -0.66
C ASN A 40 14.40 6.32 -2.19
N ASN A 41 13.90 5.31 -2.91
CA ASN A 41 13.87 5.29 -4.37
C ASN A 41 12.48 5.61 -4.94
N SER A 42 11.52 5.97 -4.09
CA SER A 42 10.16 6.30 -4.51
C SER A 42 9.99 7.80 -4.70
N THR A 43 9.10 8.19 -5.60
CA THR A 43 8.80 9.60 -5.88
C THR A 43 7.46 9.98 -5.26
N PRO A 44 7.37 11.09 -4.50
CA PRO A 44 6.10 11.61 -4.02
C PRO A 44 5.15 11.96 -5.18
N PHE A 45 3.87 11.62 -5.03
CA PHE A 45 2.81 11.91 -5.99
C PHE A 45 1.53 12.30 -5.26
N ASN A 46 0.73 13.19 -5.87
CA ASN A 46 -0.56 13.63 -5.34
C ASN A 46 -0.54 14.24 -3.92
N ALA A 47 0.57 14.87 -3.50
CA ALA A 47 0.70 15.44 -2.15
C ALA A 47 -0.47 16.38 -1.77
N LEU A 48 -0.79 17.34 -2.64
CA LEU A 48 -1.84 18.34 -2.40
C LEU A 48 -3.24 17.75 -2.15
N ARG A 49 -3.56 16.58 -2.72
CA ARG A 49 -4.88 15.95 -2.56
C ARG A 49 -5.00 15.21 -1.23
N LEU A 50 -3.95 14.51 -0.83
CA LEU A 50 -3.97 13.70 0.39
C LEU A 50 -3.68 14.52 1.65
N GLU A 51 -2.92 15.61 1.53
CA GLU A 51 -2.72 16.59 2.60
C GLU A 51 -4.06 17.11 3.13
N GLN A 52 -5.05 17.35 2.26
CA GLN A 52 -6.39 17.78 2.67
C GLN A 52 -7.14 16.74 3.51
N LEU A 53 -6.77 15.46 3.39
CA LEU A 53 -7.30 14.37 4.21
C LEU A 53 -6.44 14.09 5.46
N ASN A 54 -5.42 14.92 5.74
CA ASN A 54 -4.38 14.66 6.74
C ASN A 54 -3.66 13.31 6.53
N GLU A 55 -3.50 12.90 5.27
CA GLU A 55 -2.83 11.65 4.88
C GLU A 55 -1.47 11.96 4.22
N LEU A 56 -0.55 11.00 4.29
CA LEU A 56 0.76 11.13 3.66
C LEU A 56 0.64 11.15 2.12
N PRO A 57 1.60 11.75 1.39
CA PRO A 57 1.60 11.67 -0.06
C PRO A 57 1.78 10.22 -0.54
N CYS A 58 1.29 9.89 -1.73
CA CYS A 58 1.62 8.60 -2.33
C CYS A 58 3.12 8.55 -2.64
N LEU A 59 3.77 7.46 -2.25
CA LEU A 59 5.15 7.16 -2.65
C LEU A 59 5.12 6.20 -3.84
N LEU A 60 5.49 6.65 -5.04
CA LEU A 60 5.47 5.80 -6.24
C LEU A 60 6.79 5.07 -6.39
N SER A 61 6.77 3.75 -6.30
CA SER A 61 7.96 2.91 -6.49
C SER A 61 8.42 2.93 -7.95
N SER A 62 9.70 3.24 -8.16
CA SER A 62 10.39 3.19 -9.46
C SER A 62 11.04 1.83 -9.78
N GLN A 63 10.85 0.81 -8.94
CA GLN A 63 11.53 -0.49 -9.05
C GLN A 63 11.17 -1.28 -10.32
N SER A 64 12.05 -2.25 -10.66
CA SER A 64 11.83 -3.20 -11.75
C SER A 64 10.46 -3.86 -11.68
N LEU A 65 9.73 -3.76 -12.77
CA LEU A 65 8.38 -4.27 -12.91
C LEU A 65 8.43 -5.74 -13.33
N ASP A 66 7.47 -6.55 -12.85
CA ASP A 66 7.24 -7.88 -13.40
C ASP A 66 6.58 -7.82 -14.79
N SER A 67 6.29 -8.99 -15.39
CA SER A 67 5.59 -9.08 -16.68
C SER A 67 4.20 -8.46 -16.70
N ARG A 68 3.65 -8.07 -15.53
CA ARG A 68 2.36 -7.37 -15.38
C ARG A 68 2.54 -5.90 -14.98
N GLY A 69 3.75 -5.35 -15.10
CA GLY A 69 4.00 -3.94 -14.81
C GLY A 69 4.03 -3.58 -13.32
N ARG A 70 4.32 -4.53 -12.42
CA ARG A 70 4.23 -4.32 -10.96
C ARG A 70 5.59 -4.50 -10.26
N PRO A 71 6.00 -3.59 -9.35
CA PRO A 71 7.31 -3.62 -8.73
C PRO A 71 7.49 -4.83 -7.81
N GLN A 72 8.68 -5.46 -7.87
CA GLN A 72 9.02 -6.63 -7.05
C GLN A 72 10.44 -6.55 -6.48
N ARG A 73 10.65 -7.20 -5.33
CA ARG A 73 11.97 -7.42 -4.74
C ARG A 73 12.12 -8.87 -4.28
N SER A 74 13.22 -9.49 -4.67
CA SER A 74 13.55 -10.84 -4.21
C SER A 74 14.08 -10.83 -2.79
N MET A 75 13.54 -11.70 -1.94
CA MET A 75 14.02 -11.96 -0.57
C MET A 75 14.30 -13.45 -0.39
N ARG A 76 15.22 -13.79 0.52
CA ARG A 76 15.43 -15.18 0.93
C ARG A 76 14.61 -15.43 2.18
N VAL A 77 13.80 -16.48 2.16
CA VAL A 77 12.88 -16.85 3.22
C VAL A 77 13.10 -18.30 3.61
N ILE A 78 12.86 -18.69 4.87
CA ILE A 78 12.98 -20.09 5.30
C ILE A 78 11.58 -20.69 5.43
N ILE A 79 11.21 -21.58 4.52
CA ILE A 79 9.93 -22.29 4.51
C ILE A 79 10.21 -23.74 4.86
N ASP A 80 9.64 -24.22 5.96
CA ASP A 80 9.80 -25.61 6.42
C ASP A 80 11.29 -26.03 6.50
N GLY A 81 12.10 -25.19 7.14
CA GLY A 81 13.56 -25.39 7.28
C GLY A 81 14.39 -25.14 6.00
N THR A 82 13.75 -24.92 4.86
CA THR A 82 14.42 -24.79 3.56
C THR A 82 14.52 -23.31 3.13
N PRO A 83 15.73 -22.78 2.85
CA PRO A 83 15.90 -21.46 2.26
C PRO A 83 15.34 -21.42 0.83
N ARG A 84 14.42 -20.49 0.56
CA ARG A 84 13.84 -20.24 -0.76
C ARG A 84 13.97 -18.77 -1.13
N LYS A 85 14.16 -18.48 -2.42
CA LYS A 85 14.10 -17.10 -2.95
C LYS A 85 12.66 -16.83 -3.38
N ILE A 86 12.03 -15.82 -2.79
CA ILE A 86 10.66 -15.41 -3.09
C ILE A 86 10.65 -13.94 -3.51
N ASN A 87 9.84 -13.62 -4.51
CA ASN A 87 9.61 -12.25 -4.93
C ASN A 87 8.40 -11.69 -4.18
N PHE A 88 8.61 -10.56 -3.51
CA PHE A 88 7.56 -9.80 -2.84
C PHE A 88 7.24 -8.54 -3.64
N ARG A 89 5.98 -8.11 -3.56
CA ARG A 89 5.59 -6.78 -4.04
C ARG A 89 6.22 -5.71 -3.16
N ALA A 90 6.62 -4.59 -3.75
CA ALA A 90 7.23 -3.50 -2.99
C ALA A 90 6.31 -2.99 -1.86
N TYR A 91 5.01 -2.83 -2.15
CA TYR A 91 4.02 -2.39 -1.17
C TYR A 91 3.77 -3.42 -0.05
N HIS A 92 3.94 -4.74 -0.30
CA HIS A 92 3.87 -5.71 0.78
C HIS A 92 5.05 -5.54 1.76
N ILE A 93 6.24 -5.24 1.24
CA ILE A 93 7.44 -5.08 2.08
C ILE A 93 7.32 -3.84 2.95
N THR A 94 6.91 -2.70 2.37
CA THR A 94 6.76 -1.46 3.13
C THR A 94 5.63 -1.57 4.15
N TRP A 95 4.50 -2.18 3.78
CA TRP A 95 3.41 -2.44 4.71
C TRP A 95 3.86 -3.33 5.87
N MET A 96 4.58 -4.43 5.59
CA MET A 96 5.08 -5.33 6.64
C MET A 96 6.07 -4.63 7.58
N ALA A 97 6.93 -3.76 7.06
CA ALA A 97 7.87 -3.01 7.89
C ALA A 97 7.18 -2.07 8.89
N ALA A 98 6.01 -1.53 8.52
CA ALA A 98 5.25 -0.61 9.36
C ALA A 98 4.23 -1.30 10.30
N ASN A 99 3.63 -2.40 9.85
CA ASN A 99 2.49 -3.03 10.53
C ASN A 99 2.79 -4.42 11.11
N GLY A 100 3.97 -4.99 10.83
CA GLY A 100 4.32 -6.35 11.22
C GLY A 100 4.06 -7.39 10.13
N PRO A 101 4.25 -8.69 10.44
CA PRO A 101 4.12 -9.76 9.46
C PRO A 101 2.66 -9.94 9.03
N ILE A 102 2.46 -10.33 7.77
CA ILE A 102 1.14 -10.76 7.29
C ILE A 102 0.87 -12.16 7.83
N LEU A 103 0.01 -12.24 8.84
CA LEU A 103 -0.41 -13.49 9.46
C LEU A 103 -1.41 -14.28 8.57
N PRO A 104 -1.55 -15.61 8.77
CA PRO A 104 -2.42 -16.46 7.95
C PRO A 104 -3.92 -16.13 8.00
N ASP A 105 -4.35 -15.44 9.04
CA ASP A 105 -5.71 -14.93 9.28
C ASP A 105 -5.98 -13.61 8.57
N HIS A 106 -4.95 -12.92 8.05
CA HIS A 106 -5.19 -11.78 7.19
C HIS A 106 -5.95 -12.19 5.94
N PRO A 107 -6.88 -11.33 5.48
CA PRO A 107 -7.54 -11.54 4.22
C PRO A 107 -6.53 -11.61 3.05
N PRO A 108 -6.89 -12.29 1.95
CA PRO A 108 -5.92 -12.68 0.93
C PRO A 108 -5.51 -11.55 -0.03
N GLN A 109 -6.23 -10.43 -0.06
CA GLN A 109 -5.99 -9.35 -1.02
C GLN A 109 -5.48 -8.10 -0.32
N TYR A 110 -4.50 -7.45 -0.95
CA TYR A 110 -4.04 -6.12 -0.57
C TYR A 110 -4.70 -5.09 -1.49
N SER A 111 -5.35 -4.10 -0.88
CA SER A 111 -6.05 -3.02 -1.57
C SER A 111 -5.36 -1.69 -1.34
N HIS A 112 -5.13 -0.95 -2.43
CA HIS A 112 -4.66 0.43 -2.37
C HIS A 112 -5.85 1.38 -2.18
N ARG A 113 -6.02 1.92 -0.98
CA ARG A 113 -7.03 2.95 -0.67
C ARG A 113 -6.89 4.17 -1.58
N CYS A 114 -5.66 4.51 -1.95
CA CYS A 114 -5.33 5.62 -2.86
C CYS A 114 -5.55 5.32 -4.35
N HIS A 115 -5.97 4.10 -4.72
CA HIS A 115 -6.16 3.66 -6.10
C HIS A 115 -4.94 3.83 -7.02
N GLN A 116 -3.74 3.89 -6.45
CA GLN A 116 -2.49 4.03 -7.18
C GLN A 116 -1.67 2.72 -7.08
N PRO A 117 -1.63 1.88 -8.13
CA PRO A 117 -1.02 0.54 -8.07
C PRO A 117 0.49 0.51 -7.77
N LEU A 118 1.19 1.63 -7.97
CA LEU A 118 2.62 1.77 -7.68
C LEU A 118 2.89 2.38 -6.30
N CYS A 119 1.85 2.75 -5.55
CA CYS A 119 2.00 3.37 -4.24
C CYS A 119 2.56 2.37 -3.22
N VAL A 120 3.60 2.76 -2.50
CA VAL A 120 4.23 1.96 -1.44
C VAL A 120 4.09 2.57 -0.05
N GLU A 121 3.38 3.69 0.08
CA GLU A 121 3.04 4.30 1.38
C GLU A 121 2.22 3.30 2.24
N PRO A 122 2.75 2.82 3.39
CA PRO A 122 2.08 1.82 4.21
C PRO A 122 0.67 2.19 4.67
N THR A 123 0.39 3.46 4.96
CA THR A 123 -0.95 3.89 5.45
C THR A 123 -2.03 3.85 4.38
N HIS A 124 -1.64 3.76 3.10
CA HIS A 124 -2.57 3.70 1.97
C HIS A 124 -3.03 2.27 1.63
N GLY A 125 -2.58 1.27 2.38
CA GLY A 125 -2.88 -0.14 2.16
C GLY A 125 -3.82 -0.74 3.20
N VAL A 126 -4.61 -1.71 2.78
CA VAL A 126 -5.37 -2.57 3.71
C VAL A 126 -5.41 -4.00 3.17
N TRP A 127 -5.41 -4.99 4.07
CA TRP A 127 -5.66 -6.39 3.75
C TRP A 127 -7.14 -6.70 3.94
N GLU A 128 -7.81 -7.14 2.88
CA GLU A 128 -9.26 -7.38 2.87
C GLU A 128 -9.67 -8.53 1.94
N SER A 129 -10.95 -8.87 1.97
CA SER A 129 -11.46 -9.97 1.15
C SER A 129 -11.38 -9.63 -0.34
N ASP A 130 -11.47 -10.65 -1.20
CA ASP A 130 -11.54 -10.42 -2.65
C ASP A 130 -12.79 -9.61 -3.04
N VAL A 131 -13.89 -9.76 -2.30
CA VAL A 131 -15.13 -9.00 -2.52
C VAL A 131 -14.89 -7.53 -2.17
N ASP A 132 -14.32 -7.23 -1.01
CA ASP A 132 -14.06 -5.85 -0.57
C ASP A 132 -13.07 -5.14 -1.50
N ASN A 133 -11.99 -5.83 -1.91
CA ASN A 133 -11.03 -5.28 -2.86
C ASN A 133 -11.68 -4.94 -4.21
N LYS A 134 -12.54 -5.82 -4.74
CA LYS A 134 -13.29 -5.54 -5.97
C LYS A 134 -14.26 -4.38 -5.78
N ASP A 135 -14.90 -4.28 -4.62
CA ASP A 135 -15.82 -3.20 -4.31
C ASP A 135 -15.10 -1.85 -4.19
N ARG A 136 -13.94 -1.80 -3.54
CA ARG A 136 -13.07 -0.60 -3.54
C ARG A 136 -12.71 -0.17 -4.94
N ASN A 137 -12.33 -1.09 -5.83
CA ASN A 137 -11.99 -0.73 -7.21
C ASN A 137 -13.15 -0.02 -7.95
N ARG A 138 -14.41 -0.26 -7.55
CA ARG A 138 -15.59 0.46 -8.06
C ARG A 138 -15.79 1.83 -7.39
N CYS A 139 -15.27 2.03 -6.19
CA CYS A 139 -15.27 3.31 -5.46
C CYS A 139 -14.09 4.24 -5.86
N SER A 140 -13.40 3.94 -6.96
CA SER A 140 -12.19 4.63 -7.40
C SER A 140 -12.41 6.07 -7.89
N ALA A 141 -13.65 6.45 -8.23
CA ALA A 141 -13.92 7.75 -8.82
C ALA A 141 -13.71 8.89 -7.82
N GLN A 142 -14.43 8.89 -6.68
CA GLN A 142 -14.45 10.01 -5.72
C GLN A 142 -14.93 9.50 -4.35
N SER A 143 -14.05 9.51 -3.35
CA SER A 143 -14.38 9.10 -1.98
C SER A 143 -14.74 10.27 -1.08
N HIS A 144 -14.21 11.45 -1.39
CA HIS A 144 -14.37 12.68 -0.61
C HIS A 144 -14.63 13.84 -1.56
N ILE A 145 -15.56 14.73 -1.22
CA ILE A 145 -15.78 16.00 -1.92
C ILE A 145 -15.46 17.12 -0.93
N PHE A 146 -14.48 17.97 -1.30
CA PHE A 146 -14.11 19.12 -0.50
C PHE A 146 -14.90 20.37 -0.91
N PHE A 147 -15.50 21.03 0.07
CA PHE A 147 -15.97 22.41 0.02
C PHE A 147 -15.06 23.28 0.89
N GLN A 148 -15.22 24.60 0.82
CA GLN A 148 -14.37 25.55 1.55
C GLN A 148 -14.38 25.31 3.07
N ASP A 149 -15.54 24.92 3.62
CA ASP A 149 -15.74 24.81 5.08
C ASP A 149 -16.07 23.40 5.56
N TYR A 150 -16.31 22.44 4.66
CA TYR A 150 -16.71 21.08 5.03
C TYR A 150 -16.37 20.05 3.95
N MET A 151 -16.41 18.77 4.33
CA MET A 151 -16.10 17.64 3.47
C MET A 151 -17.26 16.63 3.49
N ILE A 152 -17.68 16.16 2.32
CA ILE A 152 -18.64 15.07 2.19
C ILE A 152 -17.87 13.77 1.91
N VAL A 153 -18.07 12.75 2.75
CA VAL A 153 -17.52 11.40 2.53
C VAL A 153 -18.56 10.55 1.82
N LEU A 154 -18.24 10.07 0.62
CA LEU A 154 -19.10 9.19 -0.18
C LEU A 154 -18.69 7.72 -0.09
N CYS A 155 -17.47 7.45 0.36
CA CYS A 155 -16.92 6.10 0.42
C CYS A 155 -17.55 5.29 1.56
N PRO A 156 -18.16 4.13 1.28
CA PRO A 156 -18.75 3.27 2.30
C PRO A 156 -17.71 2.36 3.00
N HIS A 157 -16.47 2.31 2.50
CA HIS A 157 -15.45 1.39 3.02
C HIS A 157 -14.87 1.87 4.34
N THR A 158 -14.49 0.92 5.20
CA THR A 158 -13.73 1.17 6.43
C THR A 158 -12.43 0.36 6.39
N PRO A 159 -11.25 1.01 6.38
CA PRO A 159 -11.03 2.46 6.28
C PRO A 159 -11.47 3.01 4.91
N CYS A 160 -11.77 4.31 4.80
CA CYS A 160 -12.22 4.92 3.54
C CYS A 160 -11.13 4.93 2.46
N CYS A 161 -11.52 4.93 1.18
CA CYS A 161 -10.63 5.20 0.06
C CYS A 161 -10.09 6.65 0.11
N LEU A 162 -8.95 6.89 -0.54
CA LEU A 162 -8.17 8.12 -0.52
C LEU A 162 -8.11 8.77 -1.91
N THR A 163 -9.29 9.00 -2.47
CA THR A 163 -9.51 9.57 -3.80
C THR A 163 -10.37 10.82 -3.70
N PRO A 164 -9.82 11.92 -3.15
CA PRO A 164 -10.59 13.14 -3.01
C PRO A 164 -10.82 13.81 -4.36
N LEU A 165 -12.03 14.31 -4.53
CA LEU A 165 -12.39 15.25 -5.56
C LEU A 165 -12.31 16.67 -4.98
N ILE A 166 -11.39 17.46 -5.54
CA ILE A 166 -11.33 18.89 -5.27
C ILE A 166 -12.18 19.58 -6.33
N LEU A 167 -13.29 20.15 -5.91
CA LEU A 167 -14.09 21.04 -6.75
C LEU A 167 -13.66 22.47 -6.48
N THR A 168 -13.23 23.18 -7.51
CA THR A 168 -13.00 24.63 -7.43
C THR A 168 -14.23 25.34 -7.99
N THR A 169 -14.42 26.63 -7.63
CA THR A 169 -15.52 27.45 -8.18
C THR A 169 -15.46 27.64 -9.69
N SER A 170 -14.30 27.36 -10.30
CA SER A 170 -14.09 27.33 -11.75
C SER A 170 -14.34 25.96 -12.39
N ASP A 171 -14.68 24.94 -11.61
CA ASP A 171 -14.91 23.59 -12.11
C ASP A 171 -16.29 23.53 -12.79
N SER A 172 -16.31 23.20 -14.08
CA SER A 172 -17.52 23.16 -14.90
C SER A 172 -18.56 22.14 -14.44
N ARG A 173 -18.18 21.22 -13.53
CA ARG A 173 -19.11 20.27 -12.90
C ARG A 173 -19.88 20.88 -11.74
N VAL A 174 -19.43 22.03 -11.22
CA VAL A 174 -20.14 22.81 -10.22
C VAL A 174 -21.15 23.68 -10.94
N VAL A 175 -22.37 23.16 -11.10
CA VAL A 175 -23.49 23.96 -11.61
C VAL A 175 -24.06 24.74 -10.43
N PRO A 176 -24.11 26.08 -10.46
CA PRO A 176 -24.81 26.85 -9.44
C PRO A 176 -26.25 26.34 -9.41
N LEU A 177 -26.72 25.92 -8.23
CA LEU A 177 -28.15 25.69 -8.03
C LEU A 177 -28.83 27.02 -8.35
N HIS A 178 -29.50 27.09 -9.50
CA HIS A 178 -30.36 28.22 -9.83
C HIS A 178 -31.29 28.44 -8.66
N ASN A 179 -31.15 29.58 -8.00
CA ASN A 179 -32.06 29.98 -6.95
C ASN A 179 -33.37 30.35 -7.67
N PRO A 180 -34.47 29.58 -7.54
CA PRO A 180 -35.67 29.81 -8.34
C PRO A 180 -36.49 31.03 -7.87
N GLN A 181 -35.83 32.03 -7.26
CA GLN A 181 -36.45 33.20 -6.63
C GLN A 181 -35.93 34.54 -7.16
N GLN A 182 -35.48 34.61 -8.42
CA GLN A 182 -35.26 35.88 -9.13
C GLN A 182 -36.20 35.99 -10.32
#